data_AF-A0A1C4SEP4-F1
#
_entry.id   AF-A0A1C4SEP4-F1
#
_cell.length_a   1.000
_cell.length_b   1.000
_cell.length_c   1.000
_cell.angle_alpha   90.00
_cell.angle_beta   90.00
_cell.angle_gamma   90.00
#
_symmetry.space_group_name_H-M   'P 1'
#
loop_
_entity.id
_entity.type
_entity.pdbx_description
1 polymer ?
#
loop_
_entity_poly.entity_id
_entity_poly.type
_entity_poly.pdbx_seq_one_letter_code
_entity_poly.pdbx_strand_id
1 'polypeptide(L)'
;MHSHDEGEVSLELLPAATDSDSAGSRHSRGRWRAAEPADLPPAPASPDLSGTTWEAVEKRLSETLRSLDHDTPFFPGRFILHLGDARDPQRFVQCWSQDLSLVVEATGHLHRPDAADPARMERNGWESSRSIWQRRFPDAMDSPAHAATAARMLVEELRQLGVDLADLSYDGTMSGRGRGFHLDLPDLGIPRVHHPAD
;
A
#
# COMPACT_ATOMS: atom_id res chain seq x y z
N MET A 1 23.15 -0.09 7.77
CA MET A 1 22.77 -1.24 6.93
C MET A 1 23.43 -2.46 7.53
N HIS A 2 22.70 -3.20 8.37
CA HIS A 2 23.19 -4.48 8.88
C HIS A 2 22.62 -5.55 7.96
N SER A 3 23.46 -6.15 7.11
CA SER A 3 23.10 -7.38 6.42
C SER A 3 23.15 -8.50 7.44
N HIS A 4 22.00 -9.04 7.84
CA HIS A 4 21.97 -10.41 8.33
C HIS A 4 21.99 -11.34 7.12
N ASP A 5 22.88 -12.32 7.20
CA ASP A 5 23.18 -13.31 6.18
C ASP A 5 22.09 -14.40 6.23
N GLU A 6 20.84 -14.06 5.86
CA GLU A 6 19.71 -15.01 5.91
C GLU A 6 18.45 -14.51 5.15
N GLY A 7 18.60 -13.94 3.94
CA GLY A 7 17.47 -13.66 3.03
C GLY A 7 16.50 -12.52 3.42
N GLU A 8 16.56 -12.03 4.66
CA GLU A 8 15.67 -10.99 5.18
C GLU A 8 16.20 -9.56 4.92
N VAL A 9 15.36 -8.68 4.36
CA VAL A 9 15.61 -7.23 4.33
C VAL A 9 14.60 -6.53 5.23
N SER A 10 14.95 -6.42 6.52
CA SER A 10 14.21 -5.58 7.46
C SER A 10 14.75 -4.16 7.42
N LEU A 11 14.02 -3.25 6.77
CA LEU A 11 14.31 -1.82 6.80
C LEU A 11 13.52 -1.19 7.95
N GLU A 12 14.07 -1.30 9.15
CA GLU A 12 13.63 -0.47 10.27
C GLU A 12 14.34 0.88 10.13
N LEU A 13 13.60 1.92 9.72
CA LEU A 13 14.15 3.27 9.61
C LEU A 13 14.37 3.85 11.01
N LEU A 14 15.51 3.52 11.61
CA LEU A 14 15.94 4.11 12.88
C LEU A 14 15.92 5.65 12.76
N PRO A 15 15.41 6.37 13.77
CA PRO A 15 15.46 7.83 13.77
C PRO A 15 16.91 8.26 13.57
N ALA A 16 17.14 9.17 12.62
CA ALA A 16 18.44 9.85 12.57
C ALA A 16 18.62 10.48 13.96
N ALA A 17 19.75 10.23 14.60
CA ALA A 17 20.09 10.91 15.84
C ALA A 17 20.26 12.40 15.52
N THR A 18 19.14 13.12 15.48
CA THR A 18 19.14 14.57 15.52
C THR A 18 19.52 14.96 16.93
N ASP A 19 20.68 15.59 17.01
CA ASP A 19 21.14 16.35 18.14
C ASP A 19 20.00 17.22 18.71
N SER A 20 20.08 17.37 20.02
CA SER A 20 19.08 17.92 20.93
C SER A 20 18.34 19.18 20.45
N ASP A 21 17.11 19.32 20.96
CA ASP A 21 16.23 20.51 20.96
C ASP A 21 15.30 20.72 19.76
N SER A 22 14.43 19.75 19.50
CA SER A 22 13.12 20.01 18.87
C SER A 22 12.03 19.18 19.54
N ALA A 23 11.40 19.76 20.56
CA ALA A 23 10.14 19.26 21.09
C ALA A 23 9.04 19.46 20.03
N GLY A 24 8.70 18.41 19.29
CA GLY A 24 7.61 18.48 18.31
C GLY A 24 7.62 17.35 17.31
N SER A 25 6.86 16.29 17.61
CA SER A 25 6.45 15.20 16.72
C SER A 25 7.45 14.05 16.46
N ARG A 26 7.38 13.04 17.33
CA ARG A 26 7.79 11.67 17.00
C ARG A 26 6.80 11.09 15.96
N HIS A 27 7.04 11.35 14.69
CA HIS A 27 6.40 10.60 13.62
C HIS A 27 7.03 9.21 13.57
N SER A 28 6.26 8.15 13.87
CA SER A 28 6.70 6.78 13.60
C SER A 28 6.83 6.63 12.09
N ARG A 29 8.05 6.47 11.60
CA ARG A 29 8.31 6.02 10.23
C ARG A 29 7.68 4.62 10.13
N GLY A 30 6.58 4.50 9.40
CA GLY A 30 5.73 3.29 9.44
C GLY A 30 6.52 2.01 9.25
N ARG A 31 6.15 0.95 9.98
CA ARG A 31 6.88 -0.32 10.00
C ARG A 31 6.46 -1.18 8.83
N TRP A 32 7.42 -1.58 8.02
CA TRP A 32 7.24 -2.58 6.96
C TRP A 32 8.48 -3.47 6.88
N ARG A 33 8.30 -4.68 6.32
CA ARG A 33 9.37 -5.65 6.08
C ARG A 33 9.20 -6.25 4.71
N ALA A 34 10.32 -6.51 4.02
CA ALA A 34 10.33 -7.29 2.81
C ALA A 34 11.14 -8.58 3.03
N ALA A 35 10.53 -9.73 2.78
CA ALA A 35 11.18 -11.02 2.96
C ALA A 35 10.67 -12.03 1.92
N GLU A 36 11.37 -13.16 1.78
CA GLU A 36 10.86 -14.30 1.04
C GLU A 36 9.58 -14.85 1.73
N PRO A 37 8.67 -15.51 1.00
CA PRO A 37 7.42 -16.02 1.59
C PRO A 37 7.63 -16.90 2.82
N ALA A 38 8.69 -17.73 2.82
CA ALA A 38 9.03 -18.64 3.91
C ALA A 38 9.50 -17.92 5.19
N ASP A 39 10.04 -16.71 5.05
CA ASP A 39 10.63 -15.92 6.12
C ASP A 39 9.68 -14.84 6.65
N LEU A 40 8.50 -14.70 6.04
CA LEU A 40 7.48 -13.82 6.54
C LEU A 40 6.83 -14.39 7.80
N PRO A 41 6.58 -13.55 8.83
CA PRO A 41 5.76 -13.99 9.94
C PRO A 41 4.40 -14.46 9.39
N PRO A 42 3.83 -15.55 9.94
CA PRO A 42 2.47 -15.94 9.56
C PRO A 42 1.56 -14.73 9.72
N ALA A 43 0.68 -14.48 8.74
CA ALA A 43 -0.24 -13.37 8.88
C ALA A 43 -1.02 -13.56 10.19
N PRO A 44 -1.16 -12.50 11.00
CA PRO A 44 -1.90 -12.61 12.24
C PRO A 44 -3.27 -13.20 11.93
N ALA A 45 -3.71 -14.19 12.73
CA ALA A 45 -5.03 -14.78 12.60
C ALA A 45 -6.05 -13.64 12.67
N SER A 46 -6.62 -13.30 11.50
CA SER A 46 -7.52 -12.17 11.22
C SER A 46 -7.47 -11.06 12.28
N PRO A 47 -6.74 -9.94 12.09
CA PRO A 47 -6.83 -8.82 13.02
C PRO A 47 -8.31 -8.51 13.27
N ASP A 48 -8.66 -8.29 14.54
CA ASP A 48 -10.04 -7.95 14.89
C ASP A 48 -10.38 -6.60 14.26
N LEU A 49 -11.02 -6.64 13.08
CA LEU A 49 -11.50 -5.47 12.38
C LEU A 49 -12.79 -4.93 13.03
N SER A 50 -13.30 -5.56 14.10
CA SER A 50 -14.45 -5.06 14.84
C SER A 50 -14.18 -3.65 15.35
N GLY A 51 -14.95 -2.68 14.85
CA GLY A 51 -14.80 -1.27 15.19
C GLY A 51 -13.75 -0.52 14.38
N THR A 52 -13.07 -1.17 13.42
CA THR A 52 -12.30 -0.45 12.39
C THR A 52 -13.26 0.27 11.46
N THR A 53 -12.98 1.55 11.16
CA THR A 53 -13.74 2.34 10.20
C THR A 53 -12.93 2.57 8.92
N TRP A 54 -13.60 2.95 7.84
CA TRP A 54 -12.93 3.32 6.59
C TRP A 54 -11.96 4.50 6.78
N GLU A 55 -12.26 5.43 7.67
CA GLU A 55 -11.38 6.56 8.00
C GLU A 55 -10.10 6.08 8.70
N ALA A 56 -10.20 5.07 9.57
CA ALA A 56 -9.04 4.46 10.20
C ALA A 56 -8.18 3.71 9.16
N VAL A 57 -8.81 3.00 8.22
CA VAL A 57 -8.12 2.34 7.10
C VAL A 57 -7.41 3.36 6.21
N GLU A 58 -8.10 4.43 5.81
CA GLU A 58 -7.53 5.50 4.98
C GLU A 58 -6.31 6.12 5.64
N LYS A 59 -6.41 6.42 6.95
CA LYS A 59 -5.29 6.97 7.72
C LYS A 59 -4.08 6.04 7.73
N ARG A 60 -4.27 4.76 8.08
CA ARG A 60 -3.17 3.77 8.13
C ARG A 60 -2.57 3.50 6.75
N LEU A 61 -3.39 3.49 5.70
CA LEU A 61 -2.94 3.38 4.33
C LEU A 61 -2.13 4.61 3.90
N SER A 62 -2.56 5.83 4.25
CA SER A 62 -1.81 7.05 4.00
C SER A 62 -0.44 7.04 4.68
N GLU A 63 -0.36 6.58 5.93
CA GLU A 63 0.89 6.48 6.68
C GLU A 63 1.81 5.41 6.06
N THR A 64 1.24 4.30 5.61
CA THR A 64 1.97 3.21 4.94
C THR A 64 2.54 3.65 3.59
N LEU A 65 1.72 4.26 2.73
CA LEU A 65 2.17 4.76 1.42
C LEU A 65 3.23 5.84 1.57
N ARG A 66 3.07 6.73 2.57
CA ARG A 66 4.11 7.72 2.89
C ARG A 66 5.41 7.05 3.31
N SER A 67 5.35 6.01 4.15
CA SER A 67 6.56 5.30 4.60
C SER A 67 7.29 4.62 3.42
N LEU A 68 6.53 3.98 2.53
CA LEU A 68 7.08 3.26 1.37
C LEU A 68 7.68 4.20 0.30
N ASP A 69 7.08 5.37 0.10
CA ASP A 69 7.40 6.25 -1.04
C ASP A 69 8.19 7.50 -0.66
N HIS A 70 7.75 8.24 0.38
CA HIS A 70 8.36 9.50 0.80
C HIS A 70 9.47 9.31 1.84
N ASP A 71 9.21 8.53 2.89
CA ASP A 71 10.17 8.40 4.00
C ASP A 71 11.33 7.43 3.68
N THR A 72 11.26 6.71 2.55
CA THR A 72 12.31 5.79 2.06
C THR A 72 12.91 6.28 0.72
N PRO A 73 13.67 7.38 0.69
CA PRO A 73 14.15 7.99 -0.56
C PRO A 73 15.15 7.13 -1.36
N PHE A 74 15.69 6.06 -0.77
CA PHE A 74 16.56 5.09 -1.44
C PHE A 74 15.90 3.71 -1.50
N PHE A 75 14.59 3.67 -1.71
CA PHE A 75 13.83 2.44 -1.83
C PHE A 75 14.48 1.53 -2.91
N PRO A 76 14.97 0.33 -2.55
CA PRO A 76 15.85 -0.45 -3.43
C PRO A 76 15.09 -1.22 -4.53
N GLY A 77 14.02 -0.63 -5.09
CA GLY A 77 13.32 -1.10 -6.27
C GLY A 77 11.86 -0.62 -6.36
N ARG A 78 10.91 -1.51 -6.65
CA ARG A 78 9.49 -1.16 -6.83
C ARG A 78 8.63 -1.96 -5.87
N PHE A 79 7.67 -1.32 -5.22
CA PHE A 79 6.59 -2.04 -4.54
C PHE A 79 5.35 -2.13 -5.41
N ILE A 80 4.52 -3.14 -5.17
CA ILE A 80 3.15 -3.25 -5.66
C ILE A 80 2.30 -3.69 -4.47
N LEU A 81 1.19 -3.00 -4.24
CA LEU A 81 0.20 -3.31 -3.22
C LEU A 81 -1.16 -3.48 -3.88
N HIS A 82 -1.78 -4.64 -3.66
CA HIS A 82 -3.15 -4.94 -4.02
C HIS A 82 -4.00 -4.88 -2.74
N LEU A 83 -5.16 -4.22 -2.82
CA LEU A 83 -6.14 -4.15 -1.74
C LEU A 83 -7.48 -4.58 -2.33
N GLY A 84 -8.18 -5.49 -1.67
CA GLY A 84 -9.43 -6.01 -2.23
C GLY A 84 -10.18 -6.97 -1.33
N ASP A 85 -11.24 -7.53 -1.89
CA ASP A 85 -12.09 -8.51 -1.23
C ASP A 85 -11.39 -9.88 -1.20
N ALA A 86 -11.20 -10.43 0.00
CA ALA A 86 -10.58 -11.74 0.21
C ALA A 86 -11.36 -12.90 -0.44
N ARG A 87 -12.65 -12.70 -0.72
CA ARG A 87 -13.56 -13.69 -1.32
C ARG A 87 -13.79 -13.47 -2.81
N ASP A 88 -13.46 -12.30 -3.34
CA ASP A 88 -13.66 -11.94 -4.74
C ASP A 88 -12.41 -11.24 -5.31
N PRO A 89 -11.48 -11.99 -5.94
CA PRO A 89 -10.22 -11.43 -6.45
C PRO A 89 -10.40 -10.46 -7.61
N GLN A 90 -11.64 -10.26 -8.11
CA GLN A 90 -11.94 -9.25 -9.12
C GLN A 90 -12.29 -7.89 -8.52
N ARG A 91 -12.55 -7.80 -7.21
CA ARG A 91 -12.85 -6.55 -6.50
C ARG A 91 -11.62 -6.04 -5.78
N PHE A 92 -10.71 -5.45 -6.54
CA PHE A 92 -9.49 -4.90 -5.99
C PHE A 92 -9.11 -3.57 -6.64
N VAL A 93 -8.32 -2.82 -5.90
CA VAL A 93 -7.54 -1.69 -6.35
C VAL A 93 -6.08 -2.02 -6.14
N GLN A 94 -5.20 -1.33 -6.85
CA GLN A 94 -3.77 -1.50 -6.63
C GLN A 94 -3.04 -0.17 -6.68
N CYS A 95 -1.87 -0.15 -6.05
CA CYS A 95 -0.94 0.95 -6.16
C CYS A 95 0.50 0.45 -6.18
N TRP A 96 1.38 1.20 -6.84
CA TRP A 96 2.78 0.84 -6.96
C TRP A 96 3.67 2.06 -7.12
N SER A 97 4.93 1.93 -6.75
CA SER A 97 5.95 2.89 -7.13
C SER A 97 6.44 2.63 -8.55
N GLN A 98 6.59 3.69 -9.33
CA GLN A 98 7.16 3.65 -10.67
C GLN A 98 8.05 4.87 -10.87
N ASP A 99 9.35 4.63 -11.05
CA ASP A 99 10.36 5.69 -11.10
C ASP A 99 10.33 6.55 -9.82
N LEU A 100 9.88 7.81 -9.91
CA LEU A 100 9.68 8.73 -8.78
C LEU A 100 8.19 9.00 -8.49
N SER A 101 7.31 8.20 -9.10
CA SER A 101 5.86 8.38 -9.05
C SER A 101 5.19 7.30 -8.22
N LEU A 102 4.13 7.69 -7.52
CA LEU A 102 3.13 6.77 -6.99
C LEU A 102 2.01 6.65 -8.02
N VAL A 103 1.63 5.42 -8.37
CA VAL A 103 0.50 5.15 -9.26
C VAL A 103 -0.58 4.41 -8.50
N VAL A 104 -1.83 4.84 -8.66
CA VAL A 104 -3.01 4.12 -8.19
C VAL A 104 -3.86 3.70 -9.37
N GLU A 105 -4.49 2.53 -9.27
CA GLU A 105 -5.33 1.96 -10.33
C GLU A 105 -6.58 1.30 -9.73
N ALA A 106 -7.73 1.57 -10.32
CA ALA A 106 -9.01 0.97 -9.96
C ALA A 106 -9.26 -0.30 -10.81
N THR A 107 -8.40 -1.31 -10.64
CA THR A 107 -8.34 -2.50 -11.49
C THR A 107 -9.63 -3.32 -11.51
N GLY A 108 -10.43 -3.29 -10.44
CA GLY A 108 -11.72 -3.97 -10.41
C GLY A 108 -12.68 -3.57 -11.54
N HIS A 109 -12.55 -2.35 -12.07
CA HIS A 109 -13.34 -1.89 -13.22
C HIS A 109 -12.94 -2.54 -14.55
N LEU A 110 -11.78 -3.21 -14.65
CA LEU A 110 -11.47 -4.06 -15.81
C LEU A 110 -12.34 -5.32 -15.85
N HIS A 111 -12.68 -5.86 -14.68
CA HIS A 111 -13.54 -7.03 -14.55
C HIS A 111 -15.03 -6.67 -14.55
N ARG A 112 -15.34 -5.42 -14.18
CA ARG A 112 -16.70 -4.88 -14.10
C ARG A 112 -16.78 -3.48 -14.71
N PRO A 113 -16.60 -3.34 -16.03
CA PRO A 113 -16.60 -2.03 -16.67
C PRO A 113 -17.92 -1.27 -16.47
N ASP A 114 -19.04 -1.99 -16.37
CA ASP A 114 -20.36 -1.41 -16.14
C ASP A 114 -20.55 -0.81 -14.73
N ALA A 115 -19.67 -1.15 -13.79
CA ALA A 115 -19.68 -0.59 -12.43
C ALA A 115 -18.89 0.73 -12.32
N ALA A 116 -18.11 1.09 -13.34
CA ALA A 116 -17.43 2.37 -13.38
C ALA A 116 -18.42 3.46 -13.82
N ASP A 117 -18.55 4.52 -13.03
CA ASP A 117 -19.20 5.77 -13.45
C ASP A 117 -18.11 6.74 -13.96
N PRO A 118 -17.93 6.91 -15.29
CA PRO A 118 -16.84 7.71 -15.84
C PRO A 118 -16.88 9.16 -15.36
N ALA A 119 -18.07 9.74 -15.20
CA ALA A 119 -18.21 11.14 -14.77
C ALA A 119 -17.80 11.32 -13.30
N ARG A 120 -18.03 10.32 -12.44
CA ARG A 120 -17.50 10.29 -11.07
C ARG A 120 -15.99 10.12 -11.08
N MET A 121 -15.48 9.17 -11.87
CA MET A 121 -14.06 8.86 -11.95
C MET A 121 -13.25 10.10 -12.35
N GLU A 122 -13.63 10.77 -13.43
CA GLU A 122 -12.97 12.00 -13.90
C GLU A 122 -13.04 13.13 -12.87
N ARG A 123 -14.20 13.33 -12.23
CA ARG A 123 -14.37 14.36 -11.18
C ARG A 123 -13.46 14.12 -9.97
N ASN A 124 -13.21 12.85 -9.65
CA ASN A 124 -12.32 12.45 -8.58
C ASN A 124 -10.83 12.45 -9.01
N GLY A 125 -10.55 12.85 -10.25
CA GLY A 125 -9.20 13.00 -10.80
C GLY A 125 -8.58 11.70 -11.26
N TRP A 126 -9.39 10.68 -11.54
CA TRP A 126 -8.93 9.49 -12.27
C TRP A 126 -8.81 9.82 -13.75
N GLU A 127 -7.81 9.22 -14.39
CA GLU A 127 -7.57 9.30 -15.82
C GLU A 127 -7.89 7.95 -16.46
N SER A 128 -8.66 7.96 -17.55
CA SER A 128 -8.91 6.75 -18.34
C SER A 128 -7.85 6.61 -19.43
N SER A 129 -7.20 5.45 -19.50
CA SER A 129 -6.32 5.08 -20.61
C SER A 129 -6.45 3.60 -20.91
N ARG A 130 -6.73 3.24 -22.17
CA ARG A 130 -6.88 1.83 -22.62
C ARG A 130 -7.85 1.03 -21.73
N SER A 131 -8.98 1.64 -21.35
CA SER A 131 -9.99 1.07 -20.46
C SER A 131 -9.55 0.85 -19.01
N ILE A 132 -8.41 1.41 -18.61
CA ILE A 132 -7.90 1.40 -17.24
C ILE A 132 -8.13 2.77 -16.62
N TRP A 133 -8.68 2.80 -15.41
CA TRP A 133 -8.76 4.00 -14.61
C TRP A 133 -7.57 4.06 -13.65
N GLN A 134 -6.73 5.07 -13.82
CA GLN A 134 -5.50 5.24 -13.04
C GLN A 134 -5.30 6.69 -12.67
N ARG A 135 -4.47 6.94 -11.66
CA ARG A 135 -3.91 8.27 -11.42
C ARG A 135 -2.43 8.13 -11.10
N ARG A 136 -1.63 9.00 -11.69
CA ARG A 136 -0.21 9.13 -11.39
C ARG A 136 0.02 10.36 -10.52
N PHE A 137 0.87 10.19 -9.52
CA PHE A 137 1.39 11.27 -8.70
C PHE A 137 2.89 11.36 -8.98
N PRO A 138 3.31 12.23 -9.93
CA PRO A 138 4.72 12.55 -10.11
C PRO A 138 5.30 13.13 -8.83
N ASP A 139 6.59 12.93 -8.60
CA ASP A 139 7.31 13.49 -7.46
C ASP A 139 6.69 13.11 -6.10
N ALA A 140 6.11 11.91 -6.03
CA ALA A 140 5.46 11.40 -4.82
C ALA A 140 6.45 11.21 -3.66
N MET A 141 7.73 11.00 -4.01
CA MET A 141 8.85 11.03 -3.07
C MET A 141 9.08 12.40 -2.42
N ASP A 142 8.66 13.51 -3.04
CA ASP A 142 8.92 14.87 -2.54
C ASP A 142 7.76 15.44 -1.71
N SER A 143 6.56 14.87 -1.84
CA SER A 143 5.35 15.42 -1.23
C SER A 143 4.50 14.34 -0.53
N PRO A 144 4.46 14.34 0.82
CA PRO A 144 3.65 13.36 1.57
C PRO A 144 2.13 13.53 1.32
N ALA A 145 1.69 14.63 0.71
CA ALA A 145 0.29 14.84 0.34
C ALA A 145 -0.17 13.89 -0.78
N HIS A 146 0.75 13.38 -1.60
CA HIS A 146 0.45 12.39 -2.63
C HIS A 146 0.02 11.06 -2.02
N ALA A 147 0.71 10.59 -0.97
CA ALA A 147 0.32 9.40 -0.23
C ALA A 147 -1.08 9.51 0.37
N ALA A 148 -1.43 10.66 0.96
CA ALA A 148 -2.77 10.90 1.51
C ALA A 148 -3.86 10.91 0.43
N THR A 149 -3.59 11.57 -0.70
CA THR A 149 -4.54 11.62 -1.82
C THR A 149 -4.75 10.23 -2.44
N ALA A 150 -3.66 9.48 -2.64
CA ALA A 150 -3.69 8.11 -3.13
C ALA A 150 -4.50 7.20 -2.20
N ALA A 151 -4.24 7.24 -0.89
CA ALA A 151 -4.95 6.44 0.10
C ALA A 151 -6.47 6.70 0.08
N ARG A 152 -6.88 7.97 0.05
CA ARG A 152 -8.30 8.34 -0.08
C ARG A 152 -8.92 7.78 -1.35
N MET A 153 -8.26 7.92 -2.50
CA MET A 153 -8.77 7.40 -3.77
C MET A 153 -8.92 5.88 -3.76
N LEU A 154 -7.96 5.16 -3.19
CA LEU A 154 -8.01 3.70 -3.05
C LEU A 154 -9.18 3.27 -2.15
N VAL A 155 -9.35 3.92 -0.99
CA VAL A 155 -10.45 3.63 -0.05
C VAL A 155 -11.82 3.94 -0.66
N GLU A 156 -11.96 5.08 -1.33
CA GLU A 156 -13.18 5.43 -2.03
C GLU A 156 -13.54 4.37 -3.08
N GLU A 157 -12.59 3.93 -3.90
CA GLU A 157 -12.86 2.93 -4.93
C GLU A 157 -13.12 1.53 -4.37
N LEU A 158 -12.45 1.12 -3.28
CA LEU A 158 -12.80 -0.13 -2.57
C LEU A 158 -14.27 -0.13 -2.14
N ARG A 159 -14.76 1.01 -1.61
CA ARG A 159 -16.18 1.17 -1.23
C ARG A 159 -17.10 1.11 -2.44
N GLN A 160 -16.72 1.71 -3.56
CA GLN A 160 -17.51 1.70 -4.80
C GLN A 160 -17.57 0.31 -5.44
N LEU A 161 -16.50 -0.48 -5.32
CA LEU A 161 -16.46 -1.88 -5.74
C LEU A 161 -17.27 -2.80 -4.80
N GLY A 162 -17.77 -2.29 -3.68
CA GLY A 162 -18.54 -3.04 -2.71
C GLY A 162 -17.71 -4.05 -1.92
N VAL A 163 -16.45 -3.71 -1.63
CA VAL A 163 -15.61 -4.46 -0.70
C VAL A 163 -16.09 -4.15 0.72
N ASP A 164 -16.38 -5.19 1.51
CA ASP A 164 -16.69 -5.05 2.93
C ASP A 164 -15.39 -4.88 3.73
N LEU A 165 -15.40 -4.07 4.78
CA LEU A 165 -14.27 -3.97 5.72
C LEU A 165 -13.94 -5.33 6.32
N ALA A 166 -14.93 -6.17 6.62
CA ALA A 166 -14.72 -7.50 7.21
C ALA A 166 -13.99 -8.46 6.26
N ASP A 167 -14.09 -8.22 4.95
CA ASP A 167 -13.49 -9.04 3.90
C ASP A 167 -12.29 -8.34 3.24
N LEU A 168 -11.92 -7.15 3.71
CA LEU A 168 -10.79 -6.39 3.19
C LEU A 168 -9.49 -7.14 3.49
N SER A 169 -8.69 -7.32 2.45
CA SER A 169 -7.37 -7.94 2.54
C SER A 169 -6.37 -7.18 1.67
N TYR A 170 -5.08 -7.45 1.90
CA TYR A 170 -4.02 -6.91 1.06
C TYR A 170 -3.02 -7.99 0.63
N ASP A 171 -2.42 -7.80 -0.53
CA ASP A 171 -1.22 -8.53 -0.94
C ASP A 171 -0.18 -7.51 -1.42
N GLY A 172 1.04 -7.64 -0.92
CA GLY A 172 2.10 -6.69 -1.18
C GLY A 172 3.36 -7.40 -1.64
N THR A 173 3.98 -6.88 -2.69
CA THR A 173 5.27 -7.37 -3.19
C THR A 173 6.25 -6.22 -3.36
N MET A 174 7.54 -6.53 -3.25
CA MET A 174 8.64 -5.62 -3.50
C MET A 174 9.65 -6.31 -4.39
N SER A 175 10.06 -5.63 -5.45
CA SER A 175 11.19 -6.03 -6.26
C SER A 175 12.41 -5.21 -5.86
N GLY A 176 13.58 -5.84 -5.76
CA GLY A 176 14.83 -5.14 -5.53
C GLY A 176 16.05 -5.95 -5.96
N ARG A 177 16.96 -5.31 -6.69
CA ARG A 177 18.20 -5.93 -7.24
C ARG A 177 17.95 -7.26 -7.99
N GLY A 178 16.86 -7.34 -8.76
CA GLY A 178 16.50 -8.52 -9.54
C GLY A 178 15.85 -9.66 -8.74
N ARG A 179 15.51 -9.44 -7.47
CA ARG A 179 14.78 -10.40 -6.61
C ARG A 179 13.39 -9.85 -6.27
N GLY A 180 12.44 -10.75 -6.06
CA GLY A 180 11.10 -10.46 -5.57
C GLY A 180 10.95 -10.87 -4.11
N PHE A 181 10.27 -10.06 -3.33
CA PHE A 181 9.98 -10.24 -1.91
C PHE A 181 8.49 -9.94 -1.67
N HIS A 182 7.92 -10.50 -0.61
CA HIS A 182 6.60 -10.08 -0.13
C HIS A 182 6.74 -8.99 0.92
N LEU A 183 5.76 -8.09 0.95
CA LEU A 183 5.67 -6.99 1.90
C LEU A 183 4.79 -7.36 3.09
N ASP A 184 5.37 -7.26 4.27
CA ASP A 184 4.65 -7.22 5.54
C ASP A 184 4.39 -5.77 5.93
N LEU A 185 3.14 -5.46 6.23
CA LEU A 185 2.65 -4.12 6.55
C LEU A 185 1.89 -4.17 7.89
N PRO A 186 2.58 -4.47 9.01
CA PRO A 186 1.92 -4.71 10.30
C PRO A 186 1.06 -3.52 10.75
N ASP A 187 1.48 -2.29 10.43
CA ASP A 187 0.78 -1.07 10.81
C ASP A 187 -0.45 -0.77 9.93
N LEU A 188 -0.65 -1.48 8.83
CA LEU A 188 -1.82 -1.31 7.96
C LEU A 188 -3.10 -1.80 8.67
N GLY A 189 -2.97 -2.79 9.55
CA GLY A 189 -4.09 -3.36 10.31
C GLY A 189 -5.15 -4.02 9.44
N ILE A 190 -4.77 -4.52 8.26
CA ILE A 190 -5.60 -5.29 7.32
C ILE A 190 -5.00 -6.70 7.23
N PRO A 191 -5.80 -7.78 7.13
CA PRO A 191 -5.30 -9.12 6.88
C PRO A 191 -4.48 -9.21 5.58
N ARG A 192 -3.30 -9.81 5.63
CA ARG A 192 -2.54 -10.18 4.42
C ARG A 192 -3.15 -11.43 3.80
N VAL A 193 -3.31 -11.46 2.48
CA VAL A 193 -3.72 -12.68 1.76
C VAL A 193 -2.61 -13.72 1.92
N HIS A 194 -2.96 -14.87 2.48
CA HIS A 194 -2.08 -16.03 2.48
C HIS A 194 -2.14 -16.71 1.11
N HIS A 195 -1.20 -16.39 0.23
CA HIS A 195 -0.86 -17.30 -0.86
C HIS A 195 0.20 -18.27 -0.33
N PRO A 196 -0.09 -19.58 -0.18
CA PRO A 196 0.98 -20.54 -0.04
C PRO A 196 1.90 -20.42 -1.26
N ALA A 197 3.21 -20.47 -1.03
CA ALA A 197 4.17 -20.53 -2.13
C ALA A 197 3.91 -21.82 -2.91
N ASP A 198 3.54 -21.69 -4.19
CA ASP A 198 3.52 -22.80 -5.14
C ASP A 198 4.95 -23.27 -5.46
#